data_AF-A0A348MTH9-F1
#
_entry.id   AF-A0A348MTH9-F1
#
_cell.length_a   1.000
_cell.length_b   1.000
_cell.length_c   1.000
_cell.angle_alpha   90.00
_cell.angle_beta   90.00
_cell.angle_gamma   90.00
#
_symmetry.space_group_name_H-M   'P 1'
#
loop_
_entity.id
_entity.type
_entity.pdbx_description
1 polymer ?
#
loop_
_entity_poly.entity_id
_entity_poly.type
_entity_poly.pdbx_seq_one_letter_code
_entity_poly.pdbx_strand_id
1 'polypeptide(L)'
;MMNKQYKYETLVRAFHADIYRYAVWLIRDKSIAEDVVQETFLRAWKSLDSLQDEHAAKAWLITILRRENARRFERKQFDLVDIDDVVTVDERATSDGHADTHAFHAAIDQLADEYKEPLIMQVLLGFSGEEIAQQLQLNKNTVMTRLFRARSQLKHIMTQDKQAGGFANG
;
A
#
# COMPACT_ATOMS: atom_id res chain seq x y z
N MET A 1 16.43 -4.31 31.12
CA MET A 1 15.31 -3.54 30.53
C MET A 1 15.79 -2.69 29.34
N MET A 2 16.30 -3.33 28.30
CA MET A 2 16.57 -2.70 26.99
C MET A 2 15.42 -3.05 26.02
N ASN A 3 14.19 -3.14 26.55
CA ASN A 3 13.39 -4.35 26.31
C ASN A 3 12.19 -4.20 25.36
N LYS A 4 11.37 -3.15 25.52
CA LYS A 4 10.16 -2.93 24.70
C LYS A 4 10.25 -1.65 23.87
N GLN A 5 10.69 -0.56 24.50
CA GLN A 5 10.88 0.73 23.84
C GLN A 5 11.86 0.66 22.67
N TYR A 6 13.06 0.13 22.88
CA TYR A 6 14.07 0.00 21.83
C TYR A 6 13.58 -0.88 20.65
N LYS A 7 12.90 -1.99 20.93
CA LYS A 7 12.30 -2.85 19.90
C LYS A 7 11.27 -2.08 19.08
N TYR A 8 10.40 -1.34 19.74
CA TYR A 8 9.39 -0.53 19.07
C TYR A 8 10.00 0.59 18.22
N GLU A 9 10.96 1.34 18.76
CA GLU A 9 11.62 2.42 18.01
C GLU A 9 12.35 1.87 16.77
N THR A 10 12.96 0.69 16.89
CA THR A 10 13.59 -0.02 15.77
C THR A 10 12.55 -0.45 14.73
N LEU A 11 11.42 -1.00 15.18
CA LEU A 11 10.30 -1.37 14.33
C LEU A 11 9.74 -0.17 13.56
N VAL A 12 9.44 0.93 14.25
CA VAL A 12 8.91 2.17 13.65
C VAL A 12 9.90 2.72 12.64
N ARG A 13 11.17 2.88 13.02
CA ARG A 13 12.22 3.42 12.14
C ARG A 13 12.42 2.55 10.89
N ALA A 14 12.33 1.23 11.03
CA ALA A 14 12.50 0.31 9.91
C ALA A 14 11.31 0.32 8.94
N PHE A 15 10.07 0.41 9.44
CA PHE A 15 8.88 0.10 8.64
C PHE A 15 7.92 1.27 8.43
N HIS A 16 8.07 2.41 9.11
CA HIS A 16 7.12 3.52 8.98
C HIS A 16 6.90 3.97 7.53
N ALA A 17 7.97 4.11 6.75
CA ALA A 17 7.87 4.54 5.36
C ALA A 17 7.08 3.53 4.49
N ASP A 18 7.35 2.23 4.64
CA ASP A 18 6.65 1.17 3.91
C ASP A 18 5.16 1.11 4.29
N ILE A 19 4.88 1.18 5.60
CA ILE A 19 3.51 1.15 6.15
C ILE A 19 2.73 2.38 5.72
N TYR A 20 3.34 3.57 5.74
CA TYR A 20 2.72 4.80 5.28
C TYR A 20 2.41 4.75 3.78
N ARG A 21 3.39 4.38 2.95
CA ARG A 21 3.18 4.26 1.49
C ARG A 21 2.06 3.28 1.18
N TYR A 22 2.03 2.13 1.85
CA TYR A 22 0.95 1.16 1.67
C TYR A 22 -0.41 1.70 2.13
N ALA A 23 -0.47 2.42 3.25
CA ALA A 23 -1.69 3.07 3.72
C ALA A 23 -2.25 4.06 2.70
N VAL A 24 -1.40 4.93 2.15
CA VAL A 24 -1.81 5.91 1.12
C VAL A 24 -2.37 5.21 -0.11
N TRP A 25 -1.72 4.12 -0.56
CA TRP A 25 -2.21 3.31 -1.67
C TRP A 25 -3.56 2.64 -1.39
N LEU A 26 -3.74 2.13 -0.17
CA LEU A 26 -4.94 1.40 0.23
C LEU A 26 -6.14 2.33 0.48
N ILE A 27 -5.90 3.50 1.04
CA ILE A 27 -6.95 4.41 1.55
C ILE A 27 -7.28 5.54 0.57
N ARG A 28 -6.30 5.95 -0.26
CA ARG A 28 -6.41 7.04 -1.26
C ARG A 28 -6.68 8.45 -0.69
N ASP A 29 -6.73 8.59 0.62
CA ASP A 29 -6.76 9.85 1.36
C ASP A 29 -5.54 9.89 2.29
N LYS A 30 -4.69 10.92 2.14
CA LYS A 30 -3.44 11.06 2.91
C LYS A 30 -3.71 11.31 4.39
N SER A 31 -4.68 12.16 4.73
CA SER A 31 -5.01 12.46 6.13
C SER A 31 -5.50 11.21 6.85
N ILE A 32 -6.40 10.47 6.21
CA ILE A 32 -6.93 9.23 6.77
C ILE A 32 -5.84 8.15 6.82
N ALA A 33 -4.95 8.09 5.81
CA ALA A 33 -3.82 7.18 5.83
C ALA A 33 -2.87 7.47 7.01
N GLU A 34 -2.58 8.74 7.30
CA GLU A 34 -1.78 9.13 8.47
C GLU A 34 -2.41 8.67 9.77
N ASP A 35 -3.71 8.89 9.95
CA ASP A 35 -4.44 8.45 11.14
C ASP A 35 -4.40 6.92 11.31
N VAL A 36 -4.62 6.17 10.21
CA VAL A 36 -4.57 4.70 10.24
C VAL A 36 -3.16 4.20 10.57
N VAL A 37 -2.12 4.85 10.06
CA VAL A 37 -0.72 4.51 10.35
C VAL A 37 -0.40 4.78 11.83
N GLN A 38 -0.86 5.91 12.38
CA GLN A 38 -0.70 6.21 13.80
C GLN A 38 -1.38 5.17 14.69
N GLU A 39 -2.64 4.82 14.42
CA GLU A 39 -3.34 3.77 15.17
C GLU A 39 -2.66 2.41 15.00
N THR A 40 -2.14 2.10 13.80
CA THR A 40 -1.38 0.87 13.54
C THR A 40 -0.17 0.75 14.47
N PHE A 41 0.63 1.81 14.59
CA PHE A 41 1.80 1.80 15.46
C PHE A 41 1.43 1.86 16.95
N LEU A 42 0.36 2.57 17.33
CA LEU A 42 -0.16 2.54 18.69
C LEU A 42 -0.61 1.13 19.10
N ARG A 43 -1.23 0.39 18.19
CA ARG A 43 -1.62 -1.02 18.39
C ARG A 43 -0.39 -1.91 18.44
N ALA A 44 0.56 -1.72 17.54
CA ALA A 44 1.82 -2.44 17.55
C ALA A 44 2.56 -2.28 18.89
N TRP A 45 2.57 -1.09 19.49
CA TRP A 45 3.12 -0.88 20.83
C TRP A 45 2.44 -1.75 21.89
N LYS A 46 1.10 -1.77 21.90
CA LYS A 46 0.30 -2.55 22.86
C LYS A 46 0.54 -4.06 22.70
N SER A 47 0.64 -4.54 21.46
CA SER A 47 0.79 -5.96 21.14
C SER A 47 2.23 -6.39 20.84
N LEU A 48 3.24 -5.57 21.11
CA LEU A 48 4.62 -5.83 20.68
C LEU A 48 5.16 -7.18 21.18
N ASP A 49 4.72 -7.59 22.37
CA ASP A 49 5.15 -8.84 23.01
C ASP A 49 4.59 -10.09 22.27
N SER A 50 3.61 -9.92 21.38
CA SER A 50 3.10 -10.98 20.50
C SER A 50 3.94 -11.21 19.25
N LEU A 51 4.83 -10.27 18.91
CA LEU A 51 5.75 -10.41 17.78
C LEU A 51 6.92 -11.31 18.21
N GLN A 52 6.84 -12.59 17.83
CA GLN A 52 7.84 -13.61 18.17
C GLN A 52 9.01 -13.66 17.18
N ASP A 53 8.75 -13.32 15.91
CA ASP A 53 9.73 -13.37 14.83
C ASP A 53 9.90 -11.98 14.19
N GLU A 54 11.13 -11.47 14.23
CA GLU A 54 11.48 -10.17 13.63
C GLU A 54 11.33 -10.19 12.10
N HIS A 55 11.51 -11.33 11.44
CA HIS A 55 11.31 -11.45 10.00
C HIS A 55 9.84 -11.29 9.60
N ALA A 56 8.92 -11.63 10.51
CA ALA A 56 7.48 -11.47 10.31
C ALA A 56 6.97 -10.05 10.63
N ALA A 57 7.83 -9.15 11.13
CA ALA A 57 7.44 -7.83 11.63
C ALA A 57 6.67 -7.00 10.58
N LYS A 58 7.12 -7.00 9.33
CA LYS A 58 6.45 -6.27 8.24
C LYS A 58 5.05 -6.83 7.97
N ALA A 59 4.95 -8.15 7.79
CA ALA A 59 3.67 -8.84 7.58
C ALA A 59 2.70 -8.63 8.75
N TRP A 60 3.21 -8.66 9.97
CA TRP A 60 2.44 -8.40 11.19
C TRP A 60 1.89 -6.98 11.25
N LEU A 61 2.70 -5.96 10.92
CA LEU A 61 2.25 -4.57 10.84
C LEU A 61 1.18 -4.37 9.76
N ILE A 62 1.34 -5.00 8.59
CA ILE A 62 0.34 -4.96 7.51
C ILE A 62 -0.99 -5.58 7.96
N THR A 63 -0.93 -6.69 8.71
CA THR A 63 -2.13 -7.29 9.30
C THR A 63 -2.83 -6.32 10.26
N ILE A 64 -2.08 -5.59 11.11
CA ILE A 64 -2.66 -4.59 12.00
C ILE A 64 -3.29 -3.46 11.19
N LEU A 65 -2.58 -2.90 10.20
CA LEU A 65 -3.05 -1.81 9.36
C LEU A 65 -4.35 -2.16 8.62
N ARG A 66 -4.41 -3.33 7.98
CA ARG A 66 -5.62 -3.76 7.27
C ARG A 66 -6.81 -3.89 8.21
N ARG A 67 -6.59 -4.36 9.45
CA ARG A 67 -7.64 -4.42 10.49
C ARG A 67 -8.08 -3.03 10.95
N GLU A 68 -7.17 -2.08 11.09
CA GLU A 68 -7.55 -0.69 11.44
C GLU A 68 -8.32 -0.01 10.32
N ASN A 69 -7.90 -0.21 9.06
CA ASN A 69 -8.66 0.30 7.92
C ASN A 69 -10.07 -0.33 7.86
N ALA A 70 -10.21 -1.65 8.08
CA ALA A 70 -11.51 -2.31 8.13
C ALA A 70 -12.42 -1.77 9.24
N ARG A 71 -11.87 -1.59 10.46
CA ARG A 71 -12.58 -0.98 11.61
C ARG A 71 -13.11 0.42 11.30
N ARG A 72 -12.44 1.18 10.44
CA ARG A 72 -12.91 2.51 10.02
C ARG A 72 -14.25 2.42 9.30
N PHE A 73 -14.46 1.41 8.46
CA PHE A 73 -15.73 1.20 7.76
C PHE A 73 -16.84 0.71 8.70
N GLU A 74 -16.51 -0.10 9.71
CA GLU A 74 -17.46 -0.51 10.75
C GLU A 74 -17.93 0.70 11.60
N ARG A 75 -17.03 1.64 11.89
CA ARG A 75 -17.33 2.87 12.65
C ARG A 75 -18.04 3.95 11.83
N LYS A 76 -17.74 4.03 10.52
CA LYS A 76 -18.35 4.99 9.59
C LYS A 76 -19.79 4.65 9.18
N GLN A 77 -20.34 3.49 9.56
CA GLN A 77 -21.76 3.18 9.35
C GLN A 77 -22.74 4.15 10.05
N PHE A 78 -22.26 5.11 10.84
CA PHE A 78 -23.09 6.12 11.50
C PHE A 78 -23.10 7.52 10.87
N ASP A 79 -22.24 7.86 9.90
CA ASP A 79 -22.29 9.17 9.25
C ASP A 79 -21.86 9.06 7.77
N LEU A 80 -22.84 9.01 6.88
CA LEU A 80 -22.64 9.19 5.44
C LEU A 80 -22.50 10.69 5.18
N VAL A 81 -21.26 11.14 4.96
CA VAL A 81 -21.00 12.38 4.23
C VAL A 81 -20.16 12.00 3.02
N ASP A 82 -20.76 12.23 1.85
CA ASP A 82 -20.13 12.13 0.54
C ASP A 82 -19.15 13.31 0.42
N ILE A 83 -17.87 13.00 0.23
CA ILE A 83 -16.85 14.01 -0.10
C ILE A 83 -16.18 13.50 -1.36
N ASP A 84 -16.43 14.20 -2.46
CA ASP A 84 -15.65 14.11 -3.69
C ASP A 84 -14.18 14.43 -3.36
N ASP A 85 -13.33 13.41 -3.36
CA ASP A 85 -11.90 13.57 -3.12
C ASP A 85 -11.22 14.17 -4.35
N VAL A 86 -10.89 15.45 -4.24
CA VAL A 86 -9.91 16.11 -5.11
C VAL A 86 -8.52 15.61 -4.72
N VAL A 87 -7.93 14.77 -5.57
CA VAL A 87 -6.53 14.37 -5.45
C VAL A 87 -5.64 15.59 -5.68
N THR A 88 -5.21 16.28 -4.61
CA THR A 88 -4.08 17.21 -4.70
C THR A 88 -2.77 16.42 -4.65
N VAL A 89 -2.26 16.13 -5.86
CA VAL A 89 -0.87 15.73 -6.07
C VAL A 89 0.01 16.95 -5.75
N ASP A 90 0.91 16.81 -4.78
CA ASP A 90 1.86 17.87 -4.42
C ASP A 90 2.91 17.98 -5.54
N GLU A 91 2.80 19.04 -6.33
CA GLU A 91 3.71 19.38 -7.42
C GLU A 91 4.96 20.08 -6.87
N ARG A 92 6.03 19.31 -6.57
CA ARG A 92 7.39 19.88 -6.46
C ARG A 92 8.48 18.99 -7.08
N ALA A 93 8.79 19.33 -8.34
CA ALA A 93 10.12 19.56 -8.94
C ALA A 93 11.08 18.41 -9.34
N THR A 94 11.19 18.24 -10.67
CA THR A 94 12.38 18.06 -11.54
C THR A 94 13.33 16.87 -11.33
N SER A 95 13.16 15.82 -12.14
CA SER A 95 14.19 15.15 -12.97
C SER A 95 13.52 14.07 -13.83
N ASP A 96 14.07 13.73 -15.00
CA ASP A 96 13.49 12.80 -15.99
C ASP A 96 13.09 11.40 -15.44
N GLY A 97 13.57 11.01 -14.25
CA GLY A 97 13.15 9.77 -13.57
C GLY A 97 11.79 9.82 -12.87
N HIS A 98 11.24 11.01 -12.60
CA HIS A 98 9.95 11.16 -11.91
C HIS A 98 8.74 11.07 -12.83
N ALA A 99 8.89 11.38 -14.12
CA ALA A 99 7.81 11.22 -15.11
C ALA A 99 7.39 9.75 -15.25
N ASP A 100 8.37 8.84 -15.34
CA ASP A 100 8.14 7.40 -15.37
C ASP A 100 7.50 6.90 -14.05
N THR A 101 7.88 7.50 -12.91
CA THR A 101 7.30 7.15 -11.59
C THR A 101 5.84 7.61 -11.48
N HIS A 102 5.51 8.81 -11.95
CA HIS A 102 4.14 9.32 -11.98
C HIS A 102 3.26 8.53 -12.95
N ALA A 103 3.75 8.26 -14.16
CA ALA A 103 3.04 7.44 -15.13
C ALA A 103 2.80 6.02 -14.61
N PHE A 104 3.78 5.45 -13.90
CA PHE A 104 3.64 4.15 -13.24
C PHE A 104 2.56 4.16 -12.14
N HIS A 105 2.54 5.19 -11.28
CA HIS A 105 1.50 5.34 -10.26
C HIS A 105 0.11 5.50 -10.90
N ALA A 106 -0.03 6.35 -11.91
CA ALA A 106 -1.29 6.55 -12.62
C ALA A 106 -1.76 5.26 -13.33
N ALA A 107 -0.84 4.48 -13.91
CA ALA A 107 -1.16 3.21 -14.56
C ALA A 107 -1.59 2.15 -13.54
N ILE A 108 -0.96 2.09 -12.36
CA ILE A 108 -1.43 1.23 -11.26
C ILE A 108 -2.83 1.66 -10.83
N ASP A 109 -3.12 2.96 -10.79
CA ASP A 109 -4.40 3.45 -10.30
C ASP A 109 -5.60 3.03 -11.15
N GLN A 110 -5.38 2.78 -12.44
CA GLN A 110 -6.36 2.24 -13.38
C GLN A 110 -6.66 0.74 -13.17
N LEU A 111 -5.83 0.01 -12.41
CA LEU A 111 -6.09 -1.40 -12.11
C LEU A 111 -7.24 -1.55 -11.13
N ALA A 112 -8.09 -2.56 -11.34
CA ALA A 112 -9.08 -2.96 -10.35
C ALA A 112 -8.41 -3.37 -9.03
N ASP A 113 -9.05 -3.08 -7.90
CA ASP A 113 -8.44 -3.27 -6.57
C ASP A 113 -7.97 -4.72 -6.32
N GLU A 114 -8.67 -5.71 -6.88
CA GLU A 114 -8.29 -7.11 -6.78
C GLU A 114 -6.95 -7.46 -7.45
N TYR A 115 -6.50 -6.66 -8.41
CA TYR A 115 -5.20 -6.77 -9.07
C TYR A 115 -4.18 -5.81 -8.46
N LYS A 116 -4.63 -4.61 -8.07
CA LYS A 116 -3.82 -3.55 -7.47
C LYS A 116 -3.21 -3.97 -6.14
N GLU A 117 -4.02 -4.47 -5.19
CA GLU A 117 -3.55 -4.76 -3.82
C GLU A 117 -2.43 -5.83 -3.80
N PRO A 118 -2.57 -7.00 -4.46
CA PRO A 118 -1.46 -7.97 -4.55
C PRO A 118 -0.20 -7.39 -5.21
N LEU A 119 -0.36 -6.59 -6.27
CA LEU A 119 0.76 -6.01 -6.99
C LEU A 119 1.53 -5.01 -6.13
N ILE A 120 0.82 -4.13 -5.41
CA ILE A 120 1.44 -3.19 -4.47
C ILE A 120 2.14 -3.94 -3.34
N MET A 121 1.53 -4.97 -2.76
CA MET A 121 2.21 -5.77 -1.72
C MET A 121 3.49 -6.42 -2.23
N GLN A 122 3.52 -6.87 -3.49
CA GLN A 122 4.73 -7.42 -4.09
C GLN A 122 5.79 -6.34 -4.35
N VAL A 123 5.42 -5.23 -5.00
CA VAL A 123 6.37 -4.21 -5.48
C VAL A 123 6.87 -3.31 -4.35
N LEU A 124 5.97 -2.87 -3.46
CA LEU A 124 6.29 -1.94 -2.39
C LEU A 124 6.83 -2.66 -1.15
N LEU A 125 6.22 -3.77 -0.76
CA LEU A 125 6.54 -4.44 0.51
C LEU A 125 7.55 -5.59 0.34
N GLY A 126 7.74 -6.07 -0.90
CA GLY A 126 8.63 -7.18 -1.22
C GLY A 126 8.03 -8.55 -0.90
N PHE A 127 6.72 -8.66 -0.67
CA PHE A 127 6.10 -9.92 -0.29
C PHE A 127 6.11 -10.93 -1.45
N SER A 128 6.40 -12.17 -1.08
CA SER A 128 6.22 -13.33 -1.94
C SER A 128 4.73 -13.59 -2.21
N GLY A 129 4.43 -14.34 -3.27
CA GLY A 129 3.04 -14.75 -3.55
C GLY A 129 2.40 -15.56 -2.42
N GLU A 130 3.21 -16.21 -1.58
CA GLU A 130 2.74 -16.97 -0.42
C GLU A 130 2.39 -16.07 0.75
N GLU A 131 3.24 -15.10 1.08
CA GLU A 131 2.93 -14.10 2.11
C GLU A 131 1.71 -13.27 1.71
N ILE A 132 1.58 -12.88 0.44
CA ILE A 132 0.39 -12.19 -0.06
C ILE A 132 -0.86 -13.06 0.10
N ALA A 133 -0.78 -14.36 -0.23
CA ALA A 133 -1.89 -15.29 -0.05
C ALA A 133 -2.35 -15.38 1.40
N GLN A 134 -1.40 -15.44 2.35
CA GLN A 134 -1.71 -15.43 3.78
C GLN A 134 -2.34 -14.11 4.22
N GLN A 135 -1.75 -12.97 3.82
CA GLN A 135 -2.23 -11.64 4.20
C GLN A 135 -3.62 -11.33 3.67
N LEU A 136 -3.92 -11.76 2.43
CA LEU A 136 -5.20 -11.54 1.77
C LEU A 136 -6.22 -12.65 2.03
N GLN A 137 -5.82 -13.73 2.71
CA GLN A 137 -6.64 -14.93 2.94
C GLN A 137 -7.16 -15.55 1.63
N LEU A 138 -6.26 -15.68 0.64
CA LEU A 138 -6.55 -16.23 -0.69
C LEU A 138 -5.72 -17.48 -0.97
N ASN A 139 -6.11 -18.26 -1.97
CA ASN A 139 -5.27 -19.34 -2.49
C ASN A 139 -4.06 -18.75 -3.23
N LYS A 140 -2.87 -19.35 -3.05
CA LYS A 140 -1.63 -18.99 -3.76
C LYS A 140 -1.82 -18.92 -5.28
N ASN A 141 -2.56 -19.84 -5.89
CA ASN A 141 -2.85 -19.83 -7.32
C ASN A 141 -3.69 -18.62 -7.75
N THR A 142 -4.64 -18.20 -6.92
CA THR A 142 -5.44 -16.99 -7.14
C THR A 142 -4.55 -15.75 -7.10
N VAL A 143 -3.64 -15.66 -6.12
CA VAL A 143 -2.67 -14.57 -6.03
C VAL A 143 -1.75 -14.54 -7.25
N MET A 144 -1.20 -15.68 -7.65
CA MET A 144 -0.33 -15.76 -8.84
C MET A 144 -1.06 -15.33 -10.12
N THR A 145 -2.32 -15.72 -10.26
CA THR A 145 -3.16 -15.32 -11.40
C THR A 145 -3.43 -13.81 -11.38
N ARG A 146 -3.77 -13.25 -10.21
CA ARG A 146 -4.00 -11.80 -10.03
C ARG A 146 -2.75 -11.00 -10.34
N LEU A 147 -1.59 -11.41 -9.82
CA LEU A 147 -0.30 -10.78 -10.11
C LEU A 147 0.06 -10.84 -11.59
N PHE A 148 -0.18 -11.97 -12.25
CA PHE A 148 0.06 -12.09 -13.70
C PHE A 148 -0.83 -11.14 -14.51
N ARG A 149 -2.12 -11.08 -14.18
CA ARG A 149 -3.08 -10.16 -14.82
C ARG A 149 -2.72 -8.70 -14.56
N ALA A 150 -2.39 -8.35 -13.32
CA ALA A 150 -1.95 -7.01 -12.93
C ALA A 150 -0.76 -6.54 -13.77
N ARG A 151 0.30 -7.36 -13.89
CA ARG A 151 1.48 -7.05 -14.71
C ARG A 151 1.13 -6.92 -16.19
N SER A 152 0.24 -7.77 -16.72
CA SER A 152 -0.17 -7.73 -18.13
C SER A 152 -0.95 -6.47 -18.45
N GLN A 153 -1.90 -6.08 -17.59
CA GLN A 153 -2.68 -4.85 -17.72
C GLN A 153 -1.78 -3.61 -17.60
N LEU A 154 -0.88 -3.59 -16.61
CA LEU A 154 0.06 -2.48 -16.43
C LEU A 154 0.94 -2.29 -17.67
N LYS A 155 1.47 -3.40 -18.23
CA LYS A 155 2.25 -3.35 -19.48
C LYS A 155 1.44 -2.77 -20.63
N HIS A 156 0.16 -3.14 -20.75
CA HIS A 156 -0.71 -2.62 -21.81
C HIS A 156 -0.94 -1.11 -21.66
N ILE A 157 -1.32 -0.65 -20.47
CA ILE A 157 -1.56 0.77 -20.16
C ILE A 157 -0.31 1.60 -20.46
N MET A 158 0.84 1.20 -19.92
CA MET A 158 2.10 1.94 -20.12
C MET A 158 2.59 1.92 -21.57
N THR A 159 2.21 0.92 -22.38
CA THR A 159 2.55 0.88 -23.81
C THR A 159 1.66 1.82 -24.62
N GLN A 160 0.38 1.92 -24.28
CA GLN A 160 -0.56 2.84 -24.94
C GLN A 160 -0.23 4.30 -24.64
N ASP A 161 0.12 4.62 -23.39
CA ASP A 161 0.54 5.98 -23.00
C ASP A 161 1.81 6.43 -23.76
N LYS A 162 2.79 5.53 -23.92
CA LYS A 162 4.00 5.81 -24.72
C LYS A 162 3.70 6.04 -26.20
N GLN A 163 2.72 5.34 -26.76
CA GLN A 163 2.30 5.56 -28.15
C GLN A 163 1.55 6.87 -28.31
N ALA A 164 0.67 7.24 -27.37
CA ALA A 164 -0.06 8.51 -27.39
C ALA A 164 0.85 9.74 -27.25
N GLY A 165 1.88 9.68 -26.40
CA GLY A 165 2.87 10.76 -26.25
C GLY A 165 3.83 10.92 -27.44
N GLY A 166 4.00 9.87 -28.25
CA GLY A 166 4.87 9.88 -29.43
C GLY A 166 4.32 10.67 -30.63
N PHE A 167 3.01 10.93 -30.68
CA PHE A 167 2.38 11.68 -31.78
C PHE A 167 2.31 13.19 -31.53
N ALA A 168 2.69 13.68 -30.34
CA ALA A 168 2.61 15.10 -29.98
C ALA A 168 3.91 15.89 -30.23
N ASN A 169 5.00 15.24 -30.66
CA ASN A 169 6.32 15.85 -30.86
C ASN A 169 6.80 15.74 -32.32
N GLY A 170 5.89 15.81 -33.30
CA GLY A 170 6.18 15.81 -34.74
C GLY A 170 5.89 17.16 -35.39
#